data_AF-A0A9K3PMC1-F1
#
_entry.id   AF-A0A9K3PMC1-F1
#
_cell.length_a   1.000
_cell.length_b   1.000
_cell.length_c   1.000
_cell.angle_alpha   90.00
_cell.angle_beta   90.00
_cell.angle_gamma   90.00
#
_symmetry.space_group_name_H-M   'P 1'
#
loop_
_entity.id
_entity.type
_entity.pdbx_description
1 polymer ?
#
loop_
_entity_poly.entity_id
_entity_poly.type
_entity_poly.pdbx_seq_one_letter_code
_entity_poly.pdbx_strand_id
1 'polypeptide(L)'
;MIRSSSCRSTESNLAAERASTKFDADQTALIFGDISINNNDQNAKIEKETSKMASEDYVNVDEGEIKPLMVSVTAPASLPAGYTFEALLNDDPSRPFLCEVPEGGVEEGQRFLTPLPMNVQEDRINAPTGRWKDGLFDCFEPGYCHASWCCAFFCSKISMAQIMTRMSLTWLGEPGQRVATNNTFKVVVLLLVSYMIYSISLEVASLEYGPRNTPTLIVALKLVGSFLFGVWSLYSLCRTRQSVRQQYSIPEEHCHGCEDLCCAFFCTCCTLSQMARHTGEYETYPAVCCSTTGHPPGTPLTV
;
A
#
# COMPACT_ATOMS: atom_id res chain seq x y z
N MET A 1 32.01 -43.52 -41.58
CA MET A 1 31.51 -43.10 -42.90
C MET A 1 30.01 -42.87 -42.76
N ILE A 2 29.60 -41.67 -42.32
CA ILE A 2 28.19 -41.34 -42.06
C ILE A 2 27.87 -40.10 -42.89
N ARG A 3 26.83 -40.24 -43.72
CA ARG A 3 26.45 -39.33 -44.80
C ARG A 3 25.81 -38.05 -44.26
N SER A 4 26.19 -36.95 -44.89
CA SER A 4 25.52 -35.66 -44.87
C SER A 4 24.11 -35.73 -45.45
N SER A 5 23.16 -35.02 -44.84
CA SER A 5 21.96 -34.53 -45.52
C SER A 5 21.63 -33.13 -45.02
N SER A 6 21.58 -32.20 -45.98
CA SER A 6 21.22 -30.80 -45.85
C SER A 6 19.70 -30.67 -46.00
N CYS A 7 19.05 -29.81 -45.22
CA CYS A 7 17.79 -29.20 -45.65
C CYS A 7 17.55 -27.83 -45.01
N ARG A 8 17.10 -26.93 -45.88
CA ARG A 8 16.79 -25.50 -45.77
C ARG A 8 15.49 -25.19 -45.01
N SER A 9 15.30 -23.87 -44.81
CA SER A 9 14.07 -23.13 -44.43
C SER A 9 13.93 -22.96 -42.92
N THR A 10 13.78 -21.76 -42.36
CA THR A 10 12.89 -20.67 -42.77
C THR A 10 13.43 -19.30 -42.30
N GLU A 11 13.73 -18.41 -43.24
CA GLU A 11 13.71 -16.95 -43.04
C GLU A 11 12.42 -16.42 -43.70
N SER A 12 11.55 -15.79 -42.92
CA SER A 12 10.67 -14.68 -43.35
C SER A 12 9.63 -14.37 -42.27
N ASN A 13 9.36 -13.07 -42.11
CA ASN A 13 8.30 -12.44 -41.30
C ASN A 13 8.69 -12.11 -39.86
N LEU A 14 9.18 -10.88 -39.65
CA LEU A 14 8.38 -9.82 -39.01
C LEU A 14 9.14 -8.49 -39.09
N ALA A 15 8.88 -7.77 -40.17
CA ALA A 15 9.12 -6.33 -40.29
C ALA A 15 7.74 -5.67 -40.33
N ALA A 16 7.28 -5.14 -39.20
CA ALA A 16 6.22 -4.11 -39.09
C ALA A 16 5.89 -3.84 -37.62
N GLU A 17 6.63 -2.94 -36.96
CA GLU A 17 6.12 -1.97 -35.96
C GLU A 17 7.31 -1.27 -35.29
N ARG A 18 7.86 -0.28 -35.99
CA ARG A 18 8.63 0.80 -35.38
C ARG A 18 8.16 2.11 -35.99
N ALA A 19 7.06 2.61 -35.45
CA ALA A 19 6.63 3.98 -35.67
C ALA A 19 6.43 4.65 -34.31
N SER A 20 7.29 5.64 -34.06
CA SER A 20 6.95 6.88 -33.39
C SER A 20 6.52 6.85 -31.92
N THR A 21 7.49 7.11 -31.02
CA THR A 21 7.30 8.13 -29.97
C THR A 21 8.63 8.85 -29.74
N LYS A 22 8.79 9.96 -30.46
CA LYS A 22 9.79 10.99 -30.21
C LYS A 22 9.21 11.86 -29.09
N PHE A 23 9.69 11.69 -27.86
CA PHE A 23 9.27 12.49 -26.71
C PHE A 23 10.26 13.65 -26.60
N ASP A 24 9.89 14.81 -27.14
CA ASP A 24 10.67 16.04 -27.04
C ASP A 24 10.58 16.57 -25.60
N ALA A 25 11.70 16.47 -24.89
CA ALA A 25 11.92 17.08 -23.59
C ALA A 25 12.52 18.48 -23.80
N ASP A 26 11.68 19.48 -24.04
CA ASP A 26 12.13 20.88 -24.08
C ASP A 26 10.95 21.87 -23.90
N GLN A 27 10.26 21.82 -22.75
CA GLN A 27 9.37 22.91 -22.34
C GLN A 27 9.03 22.93 -20.84
N THR A 28 10.04 23.20 -19.98
CA THR A 28 9.77 23.55 -18.57
C THR A 28 10.69 24.67 -18.09
N ALA A 29 10.67 25.80 -18.81
CA ALA A 29 11.17 27.06 -18.31
C ALA A 29 10.28 28.19 -18.85
N LEU A 30 9.95 29.14 -17.98
CA LEU A 30 9.12 30.34 -18.18
C LEU A 30 7.61 30.15 -17.95
N ILE A 31 7.15 30.19 -16.69
CA ILE A 31 6.11 31.13 -16.19
C ILE A 31 6.26 31.23 -14.66
N PHE A 32 7.00 32.22 -14.15
CA PHE A 32 6.76 32.81 -12.83
C PHE A 32 6.73 34.31 -13.04
N GLY A 33 5.55 34.82 -13.42
CA GLY A 33 5.23 36.23 -13.39
C GLY A 33 4.64 36.57 -12.03
N ASP A 34 5.18 37.62 -11.41
CA ASP A 34 4.76 38.13 -10.11
C ASP A 34 3.28 38.51 -10.10
N ILE A 35 2.47 37.74 -9.37
CA ILE A 35 1.09 38.07 -9.03
C ILE A 35 1.08 38.51 -7.56
N SER A 36 1.09 39.83 -7.35
CA SER A 36 0.85 40.42 -6.04
C SER A 36 -0.66 40.59 -5.86
N ILE A 37 -1.31 39.65 -5.16
CA ILE A 37 -2.72 39.74 -4.76
C ILE A 37 -2.79 40.29 -3.33
N ASN A 38 -3.59 41.34 -3.18
CA ASN A 38 -3.84 42.05 -1.94
C ASN A 38 -4.77 41.21 -1.02
N ASN A 39 -4.19 40.59 0.01
CA ASN A 39 -4.80 39.51 0.81
C ASN A 39 -5.74 39.95 1.95
N ASN A 40 -6.04 41.24 2.14
CA ASN A 40 -6.70 41.69 3.37
C ASN A 40 -8.24 41.70 3.35
N ASP A 41 -8.91 41.67 2.20
CA ASP A 41 -10.39 41.77 2.14
C ASP A 41 -11.12 40.44 1.84
N GLN A 42 -10.42 39.37 1.43
CA GLN A 42 -11.06 38.07 1.16
C GLN A 42 -11.17 37.16 2.40
N ASN A 43 -10.27 37.27 3.38
CA ASN A 43 -10.27 36.37 4.53
C ASN A 43 -11.51 36.55 5.44
N ALA A 44 -12.04 37.76 5.58
CA ALA A 44 -13.22 38.02 6.42
C ALA A 44 -14.54 37.53 5.81
N LYS A 45 -14.60 37.33 4.48
CA LYS A 45 -15.79 36.78 3.81
C LYS A 45 -15.77 35.25 3.79
N ILE A 46 -14.59 34.65 3.68
CA ILE A 46 -14.39 33.19 3.73
C ILE A 46 -14.71 32.66 5.13
N GLU A 47 -14.22 33.26 6.21
CA GLU A 47 -14.52 32.79 7.59
C GLU A 47 -16.02 32.80 7.92
N LYS A 48 -16.79 33.72 7.33
CA LYS A 48 -18.24 33.85 7.60
C LYS A 48 -19.10 32.91 6.76
N GLU A 49 -18.62 32.44 5.61
CA GLU A 49 -19.27 31.40 4.80
C GLU A 49 -18.84 29.99 5.24
N THR A 50 -17.59 29.80 5.67
CA THR A 50 -17.10 28.51 6.23
C THR A 50 -17.77 28.17 7.57
N SER A 51 -18.10 29.16 8.40
CA SER A 51 -18.87 28.92 9.64
C SER A 51 -20.36 28.59 9.39
N LYS A 52 -20.90 28.87 8.20
CA LYS A 52 -22.32 28.63 7.88
C LYS A 52 -22.53 27.35 7.07
N MET A 53 -21.50 26.82 6.40
CA MET A 53 -21.52 25.51 5.74
C MET A 53 -21.13 24.34 6.68
N ALA A 54 -20.66 24.60 7.89
CA ALA A 54 -20.23 23.55 8.83
C ALA A 54 -21.37 22.94 9.68
N SER A 55 -22.63 23.33 9.49
CA SER A 55 -23.72 22.89 10.40
C SER A 55 -25.01 22.37 9.74
N GLU A 56 -25.10 22.22 8.42
CA GLU A 56 -26.36 21.82 7.77
C GLU A 56 -26.30 20.64 6.77
N ASP A 57 -25.16 19.98 6.58
CA ASP A 57 -25.05 18.75 5.76
C ASP A 57 -24.42 17.59 6.55
N TYR A 58 -24.99 17.24 7.69
CA TYR A 58 -24.99 15.82 8.09
C TYR A 58 -26.03 15.12 7.23
N VAL A 59 -25.61 14.79 6.00
CA VAL A 59 -26.32 13.83 5.17
C VAL A 59 -26.43 12.55 6.00
N ASN A 60 -27.66 12.15 6.33
CA ASN A 60 -27.95 10.78 6.75
C ASN A 60 -27.34 9.88 5.68
N VAL A 61 -26.17 9.32 5.97
CA VAL A 61 -25.63 8.21 5.19
C VAL A 61 -26.70 7.14 5.32
N ASP A 62 -27.37 6.87 4.20
CA ASP A 62 -28.32 5.76 4.02
C ASP A 62 -27.80 4.59 4.88
N GLU A 63 -28.60 4.08 5.81
CA GLU A 63 -28.28 2.88 6.61
C GLU A 63 -28.17 1.70 5.64
N GLY A 64 -27.06 1.67 4.91
CA GLY A 64 -26.71 0.59 4.01
C GLY A 64 -26.60 -0.65 4.87
N GLU A 65 -27.44 -1.64 4.57
CA GLU A 65 -27.43 -2.96 5.17
C GLU A 65 -25.98 -3.44 5.34
N ILE A 66 -25.50 -3.45 6.58
CA ILE A 66 -24.12 -3.82 6.90
C ILE A 66 -24.00 -5.32 6.62
N LYS A 67 -23.43 -5.67 5.46
CA LYS A 67 -23.18 -7.08 5.14
C LYS A 67 -22.21 -7.65 6.18
N PRO A 68 -22.59 -8.73 6.89
CA PRO A 68 -21.72 -9.32 7.91
C PRO A 68 -20.44 -9.84 7.27
N LEU A 69 -19.30 -9.65 7.94
CA LEU A 69 -18.05 -10.22 7.45
C LEU A 69 -18.11 -11.74 7.59
N MET A 70 -17.92 -12.45 6.49
CA MET A 70 -17.86 -13.90 6.47
C MET A 70 -16.42 -14.39 6.74
N VAL A 71 -16.26 -15.37 7.61
CA VAL A 71 -14.98 -16.04 7.91
C VAL A 71 -15.04 -17.51 7.55
N SER A 72 -13.94 -18.04 7.01
CA SER A 72 -13.80 -19.46 6.68
C SER A 72 -13.37 -20.24 7.91
N VAL A 73 -14.19 -21.19 8.35
CA VAL A 73 -13.92 -22.07 9.49
C VAL A 73 -13.77 -23.50 9.00
N THR A 74 -12.86 -24.27 9.61
CA THR A 74 -12.71 -25.72 9.35
C THR A 74 -13.40 -26.47 10.48
N ALA A 75 -14.35 -27.35 10.15
CA ALA A 75 -15.10 -28.12 11.13
C ALA A 75 -14.20 -29.14 11.85
N PRO A 76 -14.20 -29.20 13.20
CA PRO A 76 -13.36 -30.13 13.95
C PRO A 76 -13.89 -31.57 13.96
N ALA A 77 -15.16 -31.76 13.62
CA ALA A 77 -15.86 -33.03 13.57
C ALA A 77 -17.08 -32.89 12.64
N SER A 78 -17.74 -34.00 12.32
CA SER A 78 -19.04 -33.94 11.64
C SER A 78 -20.11 -33.44 12.62
N LEU A 79 -20.69 -32.28 12.33
CA LEU A 79 -21.62 -31.57 13.23
C LEU A 79 -22.97 -31.33 12.53
N PRO A 80 -24.10 -31.50 13.23
CA PRO A 80 -25.43 -31.24 12.66
C PRO A 80 -25.67 -29.73 12.49
N ALA A 81 -26.64 -29.38 11.64
CA ALA A 81 -27.06 -28.00 11.41
C ALA A 81 -27.49 -27.30 12.72
N GLY A 82 -27.16 -26.01 12.86
CA GLY A 82 -27.48 -25.20 14.04
C GLY A 82 -26.62 -25.49 15.27
N TYR A 83 -25.69 -26.44 15.20
CA TYR A 83 -24.72 -26.65 16.28
C TYR A 83 -23.76 -25.46 16.35
N THR A 84 -23.46 -24.99 17.56
CA THR A 84 -22.49 -23.91 17.79
C THR A 84 -21.22 -24.46 18.42
N PHE A 85 -20.07 -24.08 17.91
CA PHE A 85 -18.78 -24.42 18.52
C PHE A 85 -17.83 -23.21 18.55
N GLU A 86 -16.84 -23.27 19.43
CA GLU A 86 -15.82 -22.25 19.56
C GLU A 86 -14.76 -22.44 18.47
N ALA A 87 -14.57 -21.42 17.63
CA ALA A 87 -13.54 -21.37 16.61
C ALA A 87 -12.51 -20.29 16.98
N LEU A 88 -11.23 -20.54 16.65
CA LEU A 88 -10.16 -19.58 16.88
C LEU A 88 -9.94 -18.72 15.63
N LEU A 89 -9.96 -17.40 15.80
CA LEU A 89 -9.72 -16.49 14.68
C LEU A 89 -8.22 -16.46 14.34
N ASN A 90 -7.85 -16.90 13.14
CA ASN A 90 -6.45 -17.01 12.69
C ASN A 90 -5.56 -17.87 13.62
N ASP A 91 -6.11 -18.96 14.17
CA ASP A 91 -5.42 -19.87 15.09
C ASP A 91 -4.90 -19.19 16.38
N ASP A 92 -5.45 -18.02 16.73
CA ASP A 92 -5.08 -17.30 17.95
C ASP A 92 -5.96 -17.76 19.13
N PRO A 93 -5.39 -18.44 20.15
CA PRO A 93 -6.14 -18.91 21.31
C PRO A 93 -6.74 -17.78 22.17
N SER A 94 -6.29 -16.53 21.98
CA SER A 94 -6.85 -15.37 22.68
C SER A 94 -8.11 -14.80 22.05
N ARG A 95 -8.48 -15.26 20.85
CA ARG A 95 -9.62 -14.71 20.07
C ARG A 95 -10.61 -15.80 19.65
N PRO A 96 -11.28 -16.45 20.60
CA PRO A 96 -12.36 -17.36 20.29
C PRO A 96 -13.60 -16.62 19.80
N PHE A 97 -14.34 -17.23 18.89
CA PHE A 97 -15.69 -16.79 18.54
C PHE A 97 -16.61 -17.99 18.38
N LEU A 98 -17.89 -17.79 18.67
CA LEU A 98 -18.91 -18.83 18.47
C LEU A 98 -19.30 -18.87 17.00
N CYS A 99 -19.09 -20.03 16.39
CA CYS A 99 -19.43 -20.33 15.01
C CYS A 99 -20.67 -21.23 14.99
N GLU A 100 -21.71 -20.83 14.26
CA GLU A 100 -22.90 -21.65 14.03
C GLU A 100 -22.75 -22.45 12.72
N VAL A 101 -23.05 -23.74 12.79
CA VAL A 101 -23.00 -24.67 11.65
C VAL A 101 -24.20 -24.41 10.72
N PRO A 102 -23.97 -24.23 9.40
CA PRO A 102 -25.03 -23.92 8.45
C PRO A 102 -26.07 -25.04 8.31
N GLU A 103 -27.19 -24.72 7.66
CA GLU A 103 -28.18 -25.71 7.28
C GLU A 103 -27.55 -26.85 6.46
N GLY A 104 -27.94 -28.09 6.77
CA GLY A 104 -27.35 -29.30 6.19
C GLY A 104 -26.20 -29.93 7.00
N GLY A 105 -25.66 -29.22 8.00
CA GLY A 105 -24.54 -29.72 8.79
C GLY A 105 -23.21 -29.60 8.05
N VAL A 106 -22.14 -30.06 8.69
CA VAL A 106 -20.77 -30.07 8.13
C VAL A 106 -20.08 -31.38 8.47
N GLU A 107 -19.19 -31.84 7.61
CA GLU A 107 -18.32 -33.00 7.84
C GLU A 107 -16.99 -32.59 8.50
N GLU A 108 -16.35 -33.51 9.23
CA GLU A 108 -15.02 -33.28 9.80
C GLU A 108 -14.00 -32.81 8.74
N GLY A 109 -13.30 -31.71 9.01
CA GLY A 109 -12.34 -31.10 8.10
C GLY A 109 -12.96 -30.25 6.98
N GLN A 110 -14.29 -30.22 6.84
CA GLN A 110 -14.97 -29.37 5.86
C GLN A 110 -14.78 -27.89 6.20
N ARG A 111 -14.48 -27.08 5.17
CA ARG A 111 -14.44 -25.63 5.28
C ARG A 111 -15.79 -25.02 4.91
N PHE A 112 -16.29 -24.11 5.72
CA PHE A 112 -17.51 -23.37 5.46
C PHE A 112 -17.38 -21.90 5.89
N LEU A 113 -18.27 -21.05 5.39
CA LEU A 113 -18.31 -19.63 5.71
C LEU A 113 -19.38 -19.36 6.77
N THR A 114 -19.03 -18.61 7.81
CA THR A 114 -19.95 -18.17 8.87
C THR A 114 -19.79 -16.67 9.11
N PRO A 115 -20.84 -15.92 9.46
CA PRO A 115 -20.71 -14.52 9.82
C PRO A 115 -19.94 -14.36 11.14
N LEU A 116 -18.97 -13.44 11.18
CA LEU A 116 -18.25 -13.10 12.40
C LEU A 116 -19.16 -12.27 13.33
N PRO A 117 -19.38 -12.69 14.58
CA PRO A 117 -20.29 -11.97 15.48
C PRO A 117 -19.78 -10.55 15.77
N MET A 118 -20.70 -9.60 15.91
CA MET A 118 -20.37 -8.16 15.99
C MET A 118 -19.49 -7.82 17.20
N ASN A 119 -19.60 -8.56 18.30
CA ASN A 119 -18.77 -8.38 19.49
C ASN A 119 -17.27 -8.65 19.24
N VAL A 120 -16.93 -9.52 18.28
CA VAL A 120 -15.54 -9.79 17.88
C VAL A 120 -15.04 -8.74 16.87
N GLN A 121 -15.94 -7.92 16.31
CA GLN A 121 -15.57 -6.81 15.44
C GLN A 121 -15.05 -5.59 16.22
N GLU A 122 -15.31 -5.48 17.53
CA GLU A 122 -14.88 -4.34 18.35
C GLU A 122 -13.34 -4.17 18.42
N ASP A 123 -12.57 -5.25 18.21
CA ASP A 123 -11.10 -5.19 18.13
C ASP A 123 -10.59 -4.70 16.77
N ARG A 124 -11.47 -4.36 15.83
CA ARG A 124 -11.04 -3.76 14.56
C ARG A 124 -10.71 -2.30 14.76
N ILE A 125 -9.56 -1.95 14.25
CA ILE A 125 -9.14 -0.56 14.10
C ILE A 125 -10.21 0.12 13.21
N ASN A 126 -10.99 1.02 13.82
CA ASN A 126 -12.07 1.73 13.15
C ASN A 126 -11.49 2.89 12.34
N ALA A 127 -10.91 2.56 11.18
CA ALA A 127 -10.51 3.57 10.21
C ALA A 127 -11.76 4.24 9.60
N PRO A 128 -11.81 5.58 9.47
CA PRO A 128 -12.96 6.26 8.90
C PRO A 128 -13.15 5.87 7.42
N THR A 129 -14.36 5.46 7.05
CA THR A 129 -14.74 5.23 5.64
C THR A 129 -15.11 6.56 4.99
N GLY A 130 -14.74 6.74 3.72
CA GLY A 130 -15.08 7.92 2.91
C GLY A 130 -14.11 9.09 3.01
N ARG A 131 -13.16 9.06 3.96
CA ARG A 131 -12.13 10.10 4.11
C ARG A 131 -10.87 9.58 4.77
N TRP A 132 -9.74 10.28 4.58
CA TRP A 132 -8.52 10.00 5.33
C TRP A 132 -8.68 10.32 6.83
N LYS A 133 -7.94 9.61 7.69
CA LYS A 133 -7.92 9.87 9.15
C LYS A 133 -7.36 11.27 9.44
N ASP A 134 -6.27 11.61 8.75
CA ASP A 134 -5.60 12.90 8.83
C ASP A 134 -5.27 13.43 7.42
N GLY A 135 -4.97 14.72 7.32
CA GLY A 135 -4.53 15.35 6.07
C GLY A 135 -3.15 14.88 5.63
N LEU A 136 -2.82 15.12 4.36
CA LEU A 136 -1.55 14.67 3.77
C LEU A 136 -0.34 15.28 4.50
N PHE A 137 -0.43 16.56 4.88
CA PHE A 137 0.67 17.29 5.54
C PHE A 137 0.61 17.25 7.07
N ASP A 138 -0.36 16.56 7.66
CA ASP A 138 -0.46 16.36 9.11
C ASP A 138 0.50 15.26 9.59
N CYS A 139 1.62 15.07 8.88
CA CYS A 139 2.57 14.00 9.16
C CYS A 139 3.29 14.20 10.52
N PHE A 140 3.26 15.42 11.07
CA PHE A 140 3.87 15.82 12.33
C PHE A 140 2.92 15.93 13.53
N GLU A 141 1.61 15.73 13.36
CA GLU A 141 0.63 15.88 14.44
C GLU A 141 0.92 14.97 15.66
N PRO A 142 1.33 13.69 15.49
CA PRO A 142 1.77 12.86 16.61
C PRO A 142 3.14 13.23 17.21
N GLY A 143 3.85 14.19 16.60
CA GLY A 143 5.20 14.64 16.96
C GLY A 143 6.31 14.16 16.02
N TYR A 144 7.41 14.93 15.96
CA TYR A 144 8.57 14.69 15.07
C TYR A 144 9.31 13.37 15.32
N CYS A 145 9.18 12.77 16.50
CA CYS A 145 9.86 11.53 16.87
C CYS A 145 8.93 10.31 16.81
N HIS A 146 7.71 10.45 16.27
CA HIS A 146 6.79 9.33 16.19
C HIS A 146 7.35 8.25 15.25
N ALA A 147 7.36 6.98 15.69
CA ALA A 147 8.06 5.93 14.97
C ALA A 147 7.48 5.68 13.56
N SER A 148 6.18 5.92 13.33
CA SER A 148 5.59 5.81 11.99
C SER A 148 6.15 6.86 11.02
N TRP A 149 6.35 8.11 11.48
CA TRP A 149 6.95 9.18 10.68
C TRP A 149 8.43 8.91 10.44
N CYS A 150 9.19 8.52 11.48
CA CYS A 150 10.59 8.13 11.34
C CYS A 150 10.76 6.98 10.34
N CYS A 151 9.89 5.96 10.40
CA CYS A 151 9.91 4.86 9.45
C CYS A 151 9.56 5.32 8.02
N ALA A 152 8.56 6.19 7.85
CA ALA A 152 8.20 6.73 6.54
C ALA A 152 9.32 7.59 5.92
N PHE A 153 10.04 8.36 6.74
CA PHE A 153 11.11 9.25 6.30
C PHE A 153 12.43 8.51 6.03
N PHE A 154 12.94 7.76 7.01
CA PHE A 154 14.24 7.08 6.90
C PHE A 154 14.15 5.71 6.21
N CYS A 155 13.00 5.05 6.29
CA CYS A 155 12.81 3.66 5.87
C CYS A 155 11.55 3.50 4.99
N SER A 156 11.32 4.41 4.04
CA SER A 156 10.08 4.49 3.24
C SER A 156 9.59 3.13 2.68
N LYS A 157 10.51 2.28 2.22
CA LYS A 157 10.18 0.94 1.67
C LYS A 157 9.69 -0.03 2.75
N ILE A 158 10.25 0.05 3.96
CA ILE A 158 9.80 -0.74 5.10
C ILE A 158 8.42 -0.27 5.55
N SER A 159 8.20 1.04 5.66
CA SER A 159 6.88 1.61 5.97
C SER A 159 5.82 1.18 4.93
N MET A 160 6.16 1.22 3.64
CA MET A 160 5.31 0.72 2.57
C MET A 160 4.99 -0.79 2.75
N ALA A 161 6.00 -1.61 3.05
CA ALA A 161 5.83 -3.03 3.30
C ALA A 161 4.93 -3.33 4.51
N GLN A 162 5.02 -2.52 5.57
CA GLN A 162 4.18 -2.61 6.76
C GLN A 162 2.71 -2.32 6.43
N ILE A 163 2.45 -1.28 5.63
CA ILE A 163 1.11 -0.94 5.16
C ILE A 163 0.56 -2.06 4.28
N MET A 164 1.33 -2.52 3.28
CA MET A 164 0.92 -3.62 2.40
C MET A 164 0.58 -4.90 3.18
N THR A 165 1.39 -5.26 4.18
CA THR A 165 1.15 -6.45 5.00
C THR A 165 -0.13 -6.30 5.82
N ARG A 166 -0.33 -5.14 6.46
CA ARG A 166 -1.57 -4.86 7.21
C ARG A 166 -2.81 -4.90 6.33
N MET A 167 -2.69 -4.48 5.08
CA MET A 167 -3.79 -4.44 4.12
C MET A 167 -3.93 -5.73 3.29
N SER A 168 -3.16 -6.78 3.61
CA SER A 168 -3.14 -8.02 2.82
C SER A 168 -2.91 -7.77 1.31
N LEU A 169 -1.98 -6.89 0.99
CA LEU A 169 -1.55 -6.59 -0.38
C LEU A 169 -0.28 -7.38 -0.72
N THR A 170 -0.11 -7.70 -1.99
CA THR A 170 1.13 -8.24 -2.54
C THR A 170 2.23 -7.19 -2.55
N TRP A 171 3.48 -7.57 -2.87
CA TRP A 171 4.60 -6.64 -3.01
C TRP A 171 4.44 -5.61 -4.15
N LEU A 172 3.44 -5.80 -5.01
CA LEU A 172 3.02 -4.85 -6.07
C LEU A 172 1.90 -3.89 -5.62
N GLY A 173 1.40 -4.02 -4.39
CA GLY A 173 0.31 -3.18 -3.87
C GLY A 173 -1.09 -3.64 -4.30
N GLU A 174 -1.23 -4.86 -4.83
CA GLU A 174 -2.51 -5.42 -5.27
C GLU A 174 -3.10 -6.38 -4.24
N PRO A 175 -4.44 -6.43 -4.07
CA PRO A 175 -5.08 -7.45 -3.25
C PRO A 175 -4.72 -8.85 -3.73
N GLY A 176 -4.36 -9.74 -2.80
CA GLY A 176 -3.94 -11.10 -3.13
C GLY A 176 -4.49 -12.14 -2.16
N GLN A 177 -4.41 -13.41 -2.55
CA GLN A 177 -4.68 -14.51 -1.61
C GLN A 177 -3.68 -14.47 -0.45
N ARG A 178 -4.12 -14.88 0.74
CA ARG A 178 -3.31 -14.87 1.99
C ARG A 178 -1.92 -15.49 1.84
N VAL A 179 -1.78 -16.54 1.02
CA VAL A 179 -0.48 -17.20 0.79
C VAL A 179 0.52 -16.26 0.09
N ALA A 180 0.06 -15.45 -0.86
CA ALA A 180 0.89 -14.47 -1.55
C ALA A 180 1.23 -13.27 -0.65
N THR A 181 0.28 -12.85 0.19
CA THR A 181 0.40 -11.62 0.99
C THR A 181 1.19 -11.82 2.28
N ASN A 182 1.18 -13.03 2.85
CA ASN A 182 1.93 -13.36 4.08
C ASN A 182 3.46 -13.20 3.92
N ASN A 183 3.96 -13.29 2.69
CA ASN A 183 5.38 -13.10 2.39
C ASN A 183 5.71 -11.69 1.88
N THR A 184 4.73 -10.78 1.76
CA THR A 184 4.94 -9.44 1.18
C THR A 184 6.05 -8.67 1.88
N PHE A 185 6.02 -8.59 3.22
CA PHE A 185 7.06 -7.90 3.99
C PHE A 185 8.46 -8.46 3.69
N LYS A 186 8.61 -9.78 3.73
CA LYS A 186 9.89 -10.47 3.47
C LYS A 186 10.39 -10.21 2.06
N VAL A 187 9.50 -10.23 1.06
CA VAL A 187 9.84 -9.95 -0.34
C VAL A 187 10.31 -8.50 -0.50
N VAL A 188 9.61 -7.53 0.06
CA VAL A 188 9.99 -6.11 -0.03
C VAL A 188 11.32 -5.84 0.70
N VAL A 189 11.53 -6.42 1.89
CA VAL A 189 12.81 -6.33 2.60
C VAL A 189 13.94 -6.98 1.81
N LEU A 190 13.71 -8.14 1.20
CA LEU A 190 14.69 -8.80 0.35
C LEU A 190 15.05 -7.93 -0.86
N LEU A 191 14.07 -7.35 -1.56
CA LEU A 191 14.30 -6.42 -2.67
C LEU A 191 15.11 -5.20 -2.23
N LEU A 192 14.80 -4.62 -1.08
CA LEU A 192 15.54 -3.50 -0.52
C LEU A 192 17.00 -3.87 -0.21
N VAL A 193 17.23 -4.99 0.49
CA VAL A 193 18.58 -5.46 0.84
C VAL A 193 19.38 -5.79 -0.42
N SER A 194 18.77 -6.46 -1.41
CA SER A 194 19.40 -6.74 -2.70
C SER A 194 19.81 -5.47 -3.44
N TYR A 195 18.95 -4.44 -3.46
CA TYR A 195 19.28 -3.14 -4.05
C TYR A 195 20.42 -2.43 -3.29
N MET A 196 20.42 -2.47 -1.96
CA MET A 196 21.48 -1.89 -1.14
C MET A 196 22.83 -2.56 -1.42
N ILE A 197 22.88 -3.91 -1.47
CA ILE A 197 24.09 -4.67 -1.82
C ILE A 197 24.58 -4.29 -3.23
N TYR A 198 23.65 -4.23 -4.20
CA TYR A 198 23.95 -3.82 -5.56
C TYR A 198 24.56 -2.42 -5.63
N SER A 199 23.93 -1.44 -4.97
CA SER A 199 24.39 -0.06 -4.92
C SER A 199 25.75 0.07 -4.26
N ILE A 200 25.95 -0.55 -3.09
CA ILE A 200 27.22 -0.53 -2.36
C ILE A 200 28.33 -1.19 -3.19
N SER A 201 28.04 -2.30 -3.87
CA SER A 201 29.04 -2.99 -4.71
C SER A 201 29.49 -2.10 -5.87
N LEU A 202 28.57 -1.38 -6.53
CA LEU A 202 28.93 -0.44 -7.59
C LEU A 202 29.66 0.81 -7.06
N GLU A 203 29.35 1.27 -5.85
CA GLU A 203 30.11 2.33 -5.20
C GLU A 203 31.54 1.89 -4.91
N VAL A 204 31.73 0.73 -4.27
CA VAL A 204 33.05 0.15 -3.98
C VAL A 204 33.85 -0.03 -5.27
N ALA A 205 33.24 -0.58 -6.33
CA ALA A 205 33.90 -0.71 -7.63
C ALA A 205 34.31 0.62 -8.27
N SER A 206 33.59 1.72 -7.98
CA SER A 206 33.94 3.04 -8.50
C SER A 206 35.10 3.72 -7.76
N LEU A 207 35.44 3.28 -6.54
CA LEU A 207 36.52 3.88 -5.74
C LEU A 207 37.89 3.72 -6.40
N GLU A 208 38.11 2.67 -7.21
CA GLU A 208 39.40 2.40 -7.87
C GLU A 208 39.72 3.40 -8.99
N TYR A 209 38.71 4.01 -9.61
CA TYR A 209 38.89 4.77 -10.85
C TYR A 209 39.09 6.28 -10.65
N GLY A 210 38.91 6.77 -9.42
CA GLY A 210 38.89 8.20 -9.13
C GLY A 210 37.75 8.97 -9.85
N PRO A 211 37.46 10.22 -9.45
CA PRO A 211 36.26 10.92 -9.92
C PRO A 211 36.22 11.22 -11.43
N ARG A 212 37.39 11.32 -12.09
CA ARG A 212 37.50 11.69 -13.51
C ARG A 212 37.60 10.50 -14.47
N ASN A 213 37.95 9.30 -14.00
CA ASN A 213 38.20 8.15 -14.87
C ASN A 213 37.23 6.98 -14.61
N THR A 214 36.12 7.21 -13.91
CA THR A 214 35.12 6.16 -13.67
C THR A 214 34.54 5.66 -15.01
N PRO A 215 34.61 4.34 -15.30
CA PRO A 215 34.08 3.77 -16.52
C PRO A 215 32.61 4.11 -16.71
N THR A 216 32.24 4.55 -17.93
CA THR A 216 30.85 4.89 -18.29
C THR A 216 29.87 3.77 -17.97
N LEU A 217 30.31 2.51 -18.06
CA LEU A 217 29.50 1.34 -17.72
C LEU A 217 29.05 1.34 -16.26
N ILE A 218 29.92 1.69 -15.31
CA ILE A 218 29.57 1.72 -13.87
C ILE A 218 28.52 2.81 -13.62
N VAL A 219 28.72 4.00 -14.20
CA VAL A 219 27.75 5.11 -14.10
C VAL A 219 26.40 4.73 -14.72
N ALA A 220 26.42 4.11 -15.90
CA ALA A 220 25.21 3.64 -16.57
C ALA A 220 24.48 2.57 -15.76
N LEU A 221 25.20 1.60 -15.18
CA LEU A 221 24.60 0.58 -14.31
C LEU A 221 23.95 1.21 -13.09
N LYS A 222 24.66 2.10 -12.37
CA LYS A 222 24.08 2.83 -11.21
C LYS A 222 22.79 3.55 -11.61
N LEU A 223 22.81 4.29 -12.72
CA LEU A 223 21.65 5.03 -13.21
C LEU A 223 20.47 4.10 -13.54
N VAL A 224 20.70 3.02 -14.29
CA VAL A 224 19.67 2.06 -14.69
C VAL A 224 19.08 1.35 -13.46
N GLY A 225 19.93 0.87 -12.55
CA GLY A 225 19.48 0.20 -11.33
C GLY A 225 18.65 1.11 -10.43
N SER A 226 19.13 2.34 -10.19
CA SER A 226 18.38 3.35 -9.42
C SER A 226 17.07 3.74 -10.09
N PHE A 227 17.06 3.90 -11.42
CA PHE A 227 15.84 4.19 -12.18
C PHE A 227 14.81 3.06 -12.06
N LEU A 228 15.19 1.81 -12.31
CA LEU A 228 14.28 0.67 -12.22
C LEU A 228 13.72 0.49 -10.81
N PHE A 229 14.56 0.61 -9.77
CA PHE A 229 14.11 0.52 -8.38
C PHE A 229 13.20 1.69 -7.99
N GLY A 230 13.48 2.90 -8.49
CA GLY A 230 12.63 4.07 -8.33
C GLY A 230 11.25 3.91 -8.97
N VAL A 231 11.20 3.46 -10.23
CA VAL A 231 9.95 3.18 -10.96
C VAL A 231 9.12 2.12 -10.25
N TRP A 232 9.74 0.99 -9.85
CA TRP A 232 9.06 -0.05 -9.07
C TRP A 232 8.50 0.51 -7.76
N SER A 233 9.30 1.27 -7.01
CA SER A 233 8.84 1.83 -5.74
C SER A 233 7.70 2.81 -5.91
N LEU A 234 7.74 3.66 -6.94
CA LEU A 234 6.68 4.63 -7.20
C LEU A 234 5.39 3.90 -7.58
N TYR A 235 5.48 2.94 -8.50
CA TYR A 235 4.36 2.10 -8.91
C TYR A 235 3.71 1.39 -7.71
N SER A 236 4.50 0.66 -6.93
CA SER A 236 4.03 -0.07 -5.75
C SER A 236 3.39 0.85 -4.70
N LEU A 237 3.91 2.06 -4.51
CA LEU A 237 3.34 3.04 -3.58
C LEU A 237 2.00 3.59 -4.08
N CYS A 238 1.92 3.95 -5.37
CA CYS A 238 0.67 4.42 -6.00
C CYS A 238 -0.42 3.36 -5.88
N ARG A 239 -0.10 2.11 -6.23
CA ARG A 239 -1.03 0.98 -6.14
C ARG A 239 -1.46 0.69 -4.71
N THR A 240 -0.54 0.79 -3.75
CA THR A 240 -0.86 0.64 -2.33
C THR A 240 -1.85 1.70 -1.87
N ARG A 241 -1.62 2.98 -2.21
CA ARG A 241 -2.53 4.07 -1.87
C ARG A 241 -3.90 3.89 -2.53
N GLN A 242 -3.92 3.53 -3.80
CA GLN A 242 -5.16 3.25 -4.52
C GLN A 242 -5.95 2.12 -3.86
N SER A 243 -5.30 1.02 -3.48
CA SER A 243 -5.92 -0.11 -2.78
C SER A 243 -6.48 0.30 -1.41
N VAL A 244 -5.76 1.12 -0.64
CA VAL A 244 -6.26 1.67 0.63
C VAL A 244 -7.52 2.49 0.38
N ARG A 245 -7.50 3.39 -0.61
CA ARG A 245 -8.65 4.25 -0.91
C ARG A 245 -9.86 3.46 -1.39
N GLN A 246 -9.67 2.45 -2.23
CA GLN A 246 -10.75 1.57 -2.67
C GLN A 246 -11.36 0.81 -1.48
N GLN A 247 -10.52 0.29 -0.57
CA GLN A 247 -10.99 -0.45 0.60
C GLN A 247 -11.82 0.43 1.55
N TYR A 248 -11.44 1.69 1.74
CA TYR A 248 -12.14 2.62 2.63
C TYR A 248 -13.05 3.62 1.87
N SER A 249 -13.36 3.37 0.60
CA SER A 249 -14.20 4.23 -0.24
C SER A 249 -13.81 5.73 -0.23
N ILE A 250 -12.50 6.04 -0.20
CA ILE A 250 -11.98 7.42 -0.12
C ILE A 250 -11.90 8.06 -1.53
N PRO A 251 -12.68 9.11 -1.83
CA PRO A 251 -12.70 9.76 -3.14
C PRO A 251 -11.41 10.56 -3.41
N GLU A 252 -11.20 10.94 -4.68
CA GLU A 252 -10.13 11.88 -5.07
C GLU A 252 -10.62 13.29 -4.80
N GLU A 253 -9.74 14.14 -4.27
CA GLU A 253 -10.07 15.52 -3.91
C GLU A 253 -9.46 16.54 -4.87
N HIS A 254 -8.20 16.32 -5.31
CA HIS A 254 -7.43 17.37 -5.99
C HIS A 254 -7.04 17.04 -7.44
N CYS A 255 -6.69 15.79 -7.76
CA CYS A 255 -6.19 15.38 -9.08
C CYS A 255 -6.93 14.13 -9.58
N HIS A 256 -8.00 14.33 -10.36
CA HIS A 256 -8.81 13.21 -10.85
C HIS A 256 -7.99 12.25 -11.75
N GLY A 257 -7.85 11.00 -11.31
CA GLY A 257 -7.11 9.91 -11.95
C GLY A 257 -5.60 9.89 -11.68
N CYS A 258 -5.07 10.91 -10.99
CA CYS A 258 -3.63 11.14 -10.83
C CYS A 258 -3.19 11.47 -9.40
N GLU A 259 -4.12 11.59 -8.45
CA GLU A 259 -3.82 12.02 -7.08
C GLU A 259 -2.79 11.09 -6.42
N ASP A 260 -2.97 9.78 -6.56
CA ASP A 260 -2.09 8.81 -5.92
C ASP A 260 -0.65 8.90 -6.46
N LEU A 261 -0.50 9.16 -7.76
CA LEU A 261 0.81 9.38 -8.40
C LEU A 261 1.46 10.68 -7.93
N CYS A 262 0.70 11.77 -7.87
CA CYS A 262 1.20 13.06 -7.41
C CYS A 262 1.64 12.99 -5.93
N CYS A 263 0.81 12.42 -5.07
CA CYS A 263 1.12 12.25 -3.65
C CYS A 263 2.35 11.36 -3.45
N ALA A 264 2.42 10.23 -4.16
CA ALA A 264 3.56 9.31 -4.08
C ALA A 264 4.86 9.90 -4.63
N PHE A 265 4.80 10.79 -5.62
CA PHE A 265 5.98 11.41 -6.22
C PHE A 265 6.47 12.65 -5.44
N PHE A 266 5.56 13.56 -5.07
CA PHE A 266 5.91 14.86 -4.48
C PHE A 266 6.08 14.83 -2.96
N CYS A 267 5.34 13.96 -2.24
CA CYS A 267 5.59 13.76 -0.80
C CYS A 267 5.42 12.30 -0.37
N THR A 268 6.41 11.47 -0.72
CA THR A 268 6.48 10.05 -0.34
C THR A 268 6.31 9.82 1.16
N CYS A 269 7.03 10.57 2.01
CA CYS A 269 6.99 10.38 3.46
C CYS A 269 5.63 10.79 4.06
N CYS A 270 5.02 11.88 3.57
CA CYS A 270 3.67 12.31 3.93
C CYS A 270 2.65 11.21 3.61
N THR A 271 2.68 10.73 2.36
CA THR A 271 1.78 9.72 1.84
C THR A 271 1.86 8.43 2.65
N LEU A 272 3.07 7.96 2.93
CA LEU A 272 3.30 6.79 3.78
C LEU A 272 2.83 7.02 5.22
N SER A 273 3.10 8.18 5.81
CA SER A 273 2.65 8.50 7.17
C SER A 273 1.12 8.51 7.27
N GLN A 274 0.45 9.19 6.33
CA GLN A 274 -1.01 9.25 6.24
C GLN A 274 -1.62 7.85 6.12
N MET A 275 -1.13 7.04 5.18
CA MET A 275 -1.60 5.66 5.04
C MET A 275 -1.29 4.83 6.29
N ALA A 276 -0.11 5.00 6.87
CA ALA A 276 0.28 4.20 8.02
C ALA A 276 -0.64 4.43 9.23
N ARG A 277 -1.04 5.68 9.48
CA ARG A 277 -1.96 6.05 10.56
C ARG A 277 -3.42 5.80 10.22
N HIS A 278 -3.78 5.85 8.94
CA HIS A 278 -5.12 5.45 8.53
C HIS A 278 -5.33 3.95 8.72
N THR A 279 -4.35 3.12 8.37
CA THR A 279 -4.43 1.66 8.51
C THR A 279 -3.91 1.14 9.86
N GLY A 280 -3.71 2.00 10.86
CA GLY A 280 -3.14 1.61 12.16
C GLY A 280 -3.71 2.44 13.30
N GLU A 281 -3.95 1.81 14.43
CA GLU A 281 -4.39 2.51 15.64
C GLU A 281 -3.18 2.79 16.53
N TYR A 282 -2.55 3.96 16.35
CA TYR A 282 -1.36 4.33 17.11
C TYR A 282 -1.68 4.95 18.47
N GLU A 283 -2.94 5.31 18.68
CA GLU A 283 -3.52 5.79 19.92
C GLU A 283 -3.62 4.65 20.94
N THR A 284 -3.95 3.45 20.46
CA THR A 284 -4.07 2.23 21.29
C THR A 284 -2.78 1.42 21.31
N TYR A 285 -2.12 1.27 20.16
CA TYR A 285 -0.95 0.40 20.01
C TYR A 285 0.30 1.18 19.59
N PRO A 286 1.41 1.12 20.35
CA PRO A 286 2.59 1.89 20.02
C PRO A 286 3.18 1.47 18.66
N ALA A 287 3.64 2.43 17.88
CA ALA A 287 4.32 2.15 16.63
C ALA A 287 5.68 1.45 16.85
N VAL A 288 5.95 0.39 16.08
CA VAL A 288 7.22 -0.35 16.13
C VAL A 288 7.91 -0.26 14.77
N CYS A 289 9.13 0.27 14.75
CA CYS A 289 9.94 0.33 13.54
C CYS A 289 10.41 -1.08 13.15
N CYS A 290 10.49 -1.36 11.85
CA CYS A 290 11.03 -2.62 11.29
C CYS A 290 10.30 -3.91 11.71
N SER A 291 9.10 -3.85 12.29
CA SER A 291 8.24 -5.04 12.42
C SER A 291 7.46 -5.29 11.13
N THR A 292 6.92 -6.50 10.95
CA THR A 292 6.16 -6.89 9.75
C THR A 292 4.94 -5.99 9.50
N THR A 293 4.30 -5.50 10.56
CA THR A 293 3.02 -4.77 10.50
C THR A 293 3.13 -3.34 11.02
N GLY A 294 4.27 -2.94 11.60
CA GLY A 294 4.43 -1.64 12.25
C GLY A 294 3.85 -1.57 13.67
N HIS A 295 3.36 -2.69 14.21
CA HIS A 295 2.83 -2.82 15.58
C HIS A 295 3.55 -3.94 16.36
N PRO A 296 3.37 -4.02 17.70
CA PRO A 296 3.85 -5.13 18.51
C PRO A 296 3.18 -6.47 18.14
N PRO A 297 3.84 -7.61 18.38
CA PRO A 297 3.22 -8.92 18.21
C PRO A 297 1.92 -9.05 19.02
N GLY A 298 0.89 -9.68 18.44
CA GLY A 298 -0.43 -9.84 19.06
C GLY A 298 -1.40 -8.67 18.85
N THR A 299 -0.98 -7.59 18.19
CA THR A 299 -1.88 -6.50 17.81
C THR A 299 -2.88 -6.98 16.74
N PRO A 300 -4.20 -6.76 16.90
CA PRO A 300 -5.17 -7.10 15.88
C PRO A 300 -4.89 -6.33 14.58
N LEU A 301 -4.98 -7.03 13.45
CA LEU A 301 -4.78 -6.45 12.12
C LEU A 301 -6.08 -5.87 11.56
N THR A 302 -5.96 -4.81 10.75
CA THR A 302 -7.03 -4.01 10.13
C THR A 302 -7.92 -4.71 9.09
N VAL A 303 -7.88 -6.04 8.93
CA VAL A 303 -8.64 -6.73 7.85
C VAL A 303 -9.48 -7.87 8.39
#